data_AF-A0A520J434-F1
#
_entry.id   AF-A0A520J434-F1
#
_cell.length_a   1.000
_cell.length_b   1.000
_cell.length_c   1.000
_cell.angle_alpha   90.00
_cell.angle_beta   90.00
_cell.angle_gamma   90.00
#
_symmetry.space_group_name_H-M   'P 1'
#
loop_
_entity.id
_entity.type
_entity.pdbx_description
1 polymer ?
#
loop_
_entity_poly.entity_id
_entity_poly.type
_entity_poly.pdbx_seq_one_letter_code
_entity_poly.pdbx_strand_id
1 'polypeptide(L)'
;APPETVLRAITDRVRLARDAEALHIPDFMFQYREAANFPWRSQAAWLYSQMTRWDGTAFSAAEAKAAEGVFRPDLYRAALAGSSATLPGASSKMEGSIGEATGVGATQGRLILGSDRFFDGRAFDPDEIPAYLDGLAE
;
A
#
# COMPACT_ATOMS: atom_id res chain seq x y z
N ALA A 1 -14.58 18.40 9.13
CA ALA A 1 -13.36 19.18 9.38
C ALA A 1 -13.48 20.55 8.73
N PRO A 2 -12.78 21.58 9.21
CA PRO A 2 -12.73 22.88 8.55
C PRO A 2 -12.22 22.78 7.10
N PRO A 3 -12.83 23.46 6.10
CA PRO A 3 -12.48 23.33 4.68
C PRO A 3 -11.00 23.55 4.36
N GLU A 4 -10.36 24.50 5.05
CA GLU A 4 -8.94 24.82 4.88
C GLU A 4 -8.02 23.67 5.30
N THR A 5 -8.47 22.80 6.20
CA THR A 5 -7.70 21.62 6.61
C THR A 5 -7.76 20.54 5.53
N VAL A 6 -8.92 20.37 4.89
CA VAL A 6 -9.08 19.43 3.77
C VAL A 6 -8.28 19.92 2.55
N LEU A 7 -8.38 21.21 2.22
CA LEU A 7 -7.67 21.82 1.10
C LEU A 7 -6.16 21.58 1.16
N ARG A 8 -5.55 21.67 2.34
CA ARG A 8 -4.13 21.36 2.54
C ARG A 8 -3.74 19.96 2.06
N ALA A 9 -4.53 18.95 2.44
CA ALA A 9 -4.25 17.57 2.08
C ALA A 9 -4.47 17.31 0.57
N ILE A 10 -5.60 17.76 0.01
CA ILE A 10 -5.95 17.48 -1.39
C ILE A 10 -5.20 18.36 -2.42
N THR A 11 -4.41 19.33 -1.95
CA THR A 11 -3.55 20.20 -2.79
C THR A 11 -2.07 20.00 -2.50
N ASP A 12 -1.70 18.90 -1.84
CA ASP A 12 -0.30 18.57 -1.55
C ASP A 12 0.44 19.67 -0.77
N ARG A 13 -0.28 20.41 0.08
CA ARG A 13 0.23 21.54 0.87
C ARG A 13 0.08 21.27 2.36
N VAL A 14 1.10 20.67 2.96
CA VAL A 14 1.05 20.17 4.33
C VAL A 14 1.76 21.12 5.29
N ARG A 15 1.17 21.36 6.46
CA ARG A 15 1.83 22.06 7.57
C ARG A 15 2.40 21.04 8.53
N LEU A 16 3.72 21.07 8.75
CA LEU A 16 4.41 20.10 9.61
C LEU A 16 4.51 20.54 11.08
N ALA A 17 4.25 21.81 11.37
CA ALA A 17 4.23 22.35 12.72
C ALA A 17 3.13 23.40 12.88
N ARG A 18 2.74 23.66 14.14
CA ARG A 18 1.89 24.80 14.48
C ARG A 18 2.58 26.08 14.00
N ASP A 19 1.80 26.96 13.39
CA ASP A 19 2.24 28.27 12.86
C ASP A 19 3.29 28.25 11.73
N ALA A 20 3.73 27.07 11.28
CA ALA A 20 4.57 26.94 10.09
C ALA A 20 3.79 27.19 8.79
N GLU A 21 4.50 27.65 7.76
CA GLU A 21 4.00 27.71 6.39
C GLU A 21 3.74 26.30 5.84
N ALA A 22 2.80 26.19 4.90
CA ALA A 22 2.52 24.93 4.24
C ALA A 22 3.60 24.63 3.20
N LEU A 23 4.23 23.47 3.31
CA LEU A 23 5.18 22.96 2.34
C LEU A 23 4.44 22.24 1.22
N HIS A 24 4.88 22.44 -0.02
CA HIS A 24 4.42 21.59 -1.11
C HIS A 24 5.16 20.25 -1.05
N ILE A 25 4.43 19.18 -0.79
CA ILE A 25 4.93 17.80 -0.75
C ILE A 25 4.24 17.06 -1.90
N PRO A 26 4.89 16.95 -3.08
CA PRO A 26 4.31 16.25 -4.22
C PRO A 26 3.85 14.85 -3.83
N ASP A 27 2.70 14.44 -4.37
CA ASP A 27 2.15 13.10 -4.19
C ASP A 27 1.76 12.78 -2.73
N PHE A 28 1.55 13.81 -1.91
CA PHE A 28 1.07 13.64 -0.54
C PHE A 28 -0.29 12.93 -0.49
N MET A 29 -1.19 13.26 -1.42
CA MET A 29 -2.44 12.52 -1.58
C MET A 29 -2.81 12.32 -3.05
N PHE A 30 -2.94 11.06 -3.45
CA PHE A 30 -3.57 10.68 -4.72
C PHE A 30 -4.48 9.48 -4.53
N GLN A 31 -5.57 9.42 -5.30
CA GLN A 31 -6.66 8.49 -5.05
C GLN A 31 -6.79 7.40 -6.13
N TYR A 32 -6.10 7.54 -7.27
CA TYR A 32 -6.34 6.69 -8.45
C TYR A 32 -5.08 6.18 -9.15
N ARG A 33 -4.09 7.06 -9.41
CA ARG A 33 -2.87 6.65 -10.12
C ARG A 33 -2.13 5.54 -9.37
N GLU A 34 -1.27 4.82 -10.09
CA GLU A 34 -0.38 3.81 -9.51
C GLU A 34 -1.11 2.68 -8.78
N ALA A 35 -2.36 2.42 -9.19
CA ALA A 35 -3.23 1.43 -8.57
C ALA A 35 -3.44 1.64 -7.05
N ALA A 36 -3.50 2.90 -6.60
CA ALA A 36 -3.71 3.26 -5.20
C ALA A 36 -4.99 2.68 -4.58
N ASN A 37 -6.02 2.49 -5.40
CA ASN A 37 -7.32 1.96 -4.98
C ASN A 37 -7.46 0.44 -5.16
N PHE A 38 -6.44 -0.22 -5.72
CA PHE A 38 -6.47 -1.66 -5.92
C PHE A 38 -6.22 -2.38 -4.58
N PRO A 39 -7.07 -3.34 -4.19
CA PRO A 39 -6.95 -4.01 -2.90
C PRO A 39 -5.85 -5.09 -2.95
N TRP A 40 -4.60 -4.65 -2.81
CA TRP A 40 -3.41 -5.50 -2.76
C TRP A 40 -3.44 -6.44 -1.55
N ARG A 41 -3.44 -7.75 -1.78
CA ARG A 41 -3.39 -8.76 -0.70
C ARG A 41 -2.09 -8.67 0.11
N SER A 42 -0.99 -8.26 -0.52
CA SER A 42 0.29 -7.97 0.15
C SER A 42 0.17 -6.89 1.23
N GLN A 43 -0.65 -5.85 1.02
CA GLN A 43 -0.88 -4.82 2.04
C GLN A 43 -1.68 -5.37 3.23
N ALA A 44 -2.68 -6.23 2.99
CA ALA A 44 -3.37 -6.93 4.06
C ALA A 44 -2.44 -7.87 4.87
N ALA A 45 -1.56 -8.60 4.19
CA ALA A 45 -0.53 -9.42 4.84
C ALA A 45 0.43 -8.56 5.69
N TRP A 46 0.85 -7.39 5.18
CA TRP A 46 1.69 -6.47 5.93
C TRP A 46 0.97 -5.93 7.17
N LEU A 47 -0.28 -5.50 7.05
CA LEU A 47 -1.10 -5.05 8.19
C LEU A 47 -1.24 -6.15 9.25
N TYR A 48 -1.51 -7.39 8.84
CA TYR A 48 -1.52 -8.55 9.74
C TYR A 48 -0.18 -8.71 10.47
N SER A 49 0.95 -8.64 9.75
CA SER A 49 2.28 -8.73 10.38
C SER A 49 2.49 -7.65 11.45
N GLN A 50 2.01 -6.42 11.21
CA GLN A 50 2.15 -5.34 12.17
C GLN A 50 1.27 -5.56 13.39
N MET A 51 0.06 -6.10 13.23
CA MET A 51 -0.79 -6.51 14.35
C MET A 51 -0.09 -7.60 15.18
N THR A 52 0.39 -8.67 14.54
CA THR A 52 1.13 -9.75 15.22
C THR A 52 2.32 -9.22 16.02
N ARG A 53 3.11 -8.32 15.41
CA ARG A 53 4.26 -7.68 16.07
C ARG A 53 3.87 -6.86 17.30
N TRP A 54 2.88 -5.98 17.16
CA TRP A 54 2.55 -5.00 18.20
C TRP A 54 1.61 -5.55 19.28
N ASP A 55 0.79 -6.55 18.95
CA ASP A 55 -0.05 -7.25 19.93
C ASP A 55 0.71 -8.37 20.66
N GLY A 56 1.91 -8.73 20.19
CA GLY A 56 2.74 -9.78 20.77
C GLY A 56 2.16 -11.17 20.60
N THR A 57 1.35 -11.40 19.57
CA THR A 57 0.77 -12.70 19.26
C THR A 57 1.73 -13.55 18.43
N ALA A 58 1.62 -14.87 18.53
CA ALA A 58 2.38 -15.75 17.66
C ALA A 58 1.84 -15.70 16.23
N PHE A 59 2.74 -15.77 15.24
CA PHE A 59 2.33 -15.86 13.84
C PHE A 59 1.46 -17.10 13.59
N SER A 60 0.38 -16.91 12.83
CA SER A 60 -0.52 -17.97 12.37
C SER A 60 -0.76 -17.85 10.87
N ALA A 61 -0.33 -18.86 10.11
CA ALA A 61 -0.55 -18.90 8.67
C ALA A 61 -2.04 -18.89 8.29
N ALA A 62 -2.91 -19.43 9.15
CA ALA A 62 -4.35 -19.42 8.93
C ALA A 62 -4.93 -18.01 9.07
N GLU A 63 -4.49 -17.25 10.07
CA GLU A 63 -4.93 -15.87 10.29
C GLU A 63 -4.35 -14.92 9.23
N ALA A 64 -3.08 -15.10 8.85
CA ALA A 64 -2.47 -14.36 7.74
C ALA A 64 -3.29 -14.52 6.45
N LYS A 65 -3.62 -15.77 6.09
CA LYS A 65 -4.46 -16.07 4.92
C LYS A 65 -5.86 -15.47 5.04
N ALA A 66 -6.45 -15.47 6.24
CA ALA A 66 -7.75 -14.85 6.48
C ALA A 66 -7.69 -13.33 6.28
N ALA A 67 -6.65 -12.66 6.82
CA ALA A 67 -6.42 -11.23 6.64
C ALA A 67 -6.23 -10.86 5.16
N GLU A 68 -5.39 -11.60 4.44
CA GLU A 68 -5.24 -11.43 2.98
C GLU A 68 -6.55 -11.60 2.21
N GLY A 69 -7.46 -12.47 2.70
CA GLY A 69 -8.75 -12.73 2.09
C GLY A 69 -9.77 -11.60 2.27
N VAL A 70 -9.53 -10.66 3.19
CA VAL A 70 -10.35 -9.45 3.35
C VAL A 70 -10.19 -8.53 2.15
N PHE A 71 -9.00 -8.48 1.56
CA PHE A 71 -8.73 -7.69 0.36
C PHE A 71 -9.12 -8.53 -0.86
N ARG A 72 -10.14 -8.06 -1.61
CA ARG A 72 -10.81 -8.82 -2.67
C ARG A 72 -10.55 -8.26 -4.08
N PRO A 73 -9.31 -8.41 -4.60
CA PRO A 73 -8.98 -7.93 -5.95
C PRO A 73 -9.70 -8.69 -7.05
N ASP A 74 -10.20 -9.89 -6.77
CA ASP A 74 -11.10 -10.63 -7.65
C ASP A 74 -12.45 -9.91 -7.84
N LEU A 75 -13.08 -9.42 -6.76
CA LEU A 75 -14.32 -8.63 -6.85
C LEU A 75 -14.07 -7.28 -7.53
N TYR A 76 -12.95 -6.64 -7.21
CA TYR A 76 -12.54 -5.37 -7.83
C TYR A 76 -12.37 -5.52 -9.35
N ARG A 77 -11.68 -6.58 -9.80
CA ARG A 77 -11.53 -6.91 -11.22
C ARG A 77 -12.86 -7.26 -11.88
N ALA A 78 -13.70 -8.05 -11.21
CA ALA A 78 -15.01 -8.40 -11.75
C ALA A 78 -15.90 -7.17 -11.96
N ALA A 79 -15.91 -6.23 -11.01
CA ALA A 79 -16.68 -4.99 -11.09
C ALA A 79 -16.22 -4.05 -12.21
N LEU A 80 -14.93 -4.09 -12.57
CA LEU A 80 -14.33 -3.24 -13.61
C LEU A 80 -14.09 -3.98 -14.93
N ALA A 81 -14.53 -5.23 -15.04
CA ALA A 81 -14.39 -6.01 -16.26
C ALA A 81 -15.10 -5.31 -17.45
N GLY A 82 -14.41 -5.17 -18.57
CA GLY A 82 -14.93 -4.48 -19.76
C GLY A 82 -14.87 -2.95 -19.70
N SER A 83 -14.39 -2.36 -18.59
CA SER A 83 -14.06 -0.93 -18.52
C SER A 83 -12.70 -0.64 -19.15
N SER A 84 -12.37 0.65 -19.28
CA SER A 84 -11.04 1.12 -19.70
C SER A 84 -10.01 1.17 -18.56
N ALA A 85 -10.35 0.69 -17.36
CA ALA A 85 -9.46 0.73 -16.21
C ALA A 85 -8.24 -0.17 -16.42
N THR A 86 -7.04 0.36 -16.15
CA THR A 86 -5.81 -0.42 -16.09
C THR A 86 -5.73 -1.11 -14.72
N LEU A 87 -5.84 -2.44 -14.71
CA LEU A 87 -5.85 -3.23 -13.48
C LEU A 87 -4.58 -4.06 -13.35
N PRO A 88 -3.97 -4.16 -12.15
CA PRO A 88 -2.89 -5.10 -11.90
C PRO A 88 -3.25 -6.54 -12.26
N GLY A 89 -2.31 -7.24 -12.91
CA GLY A 89 -2.43 -8.68 -13.15
C GLY A 89 -2.16 -9.50 -11.89
N ALA A 90 -1.17 -9.09 -11.10
CA ALA A 90 -0.91 -9.67 -9.79
C ALA A 90 -1.94 -9.22 -8.74
N SER A 91 -2.00 -9.94 -7.62
CA SER A 91 -2.81 -9.55 -6.44
C SER A 91 -1.96 -9.14 -5.24
N SER A 92 -0.66 -9.38 -5.33
CA SER A 92 0.34 -9.11 -4.30
C SER A 92 1.62 -8.61 -4.98
N LYS A 93 2.42 -7.86 -4.24
CA LYS A 93 3.78 -7.44 -4.58
C LYS A 93 4.64 -7.44 -3.32
N MET A 94 5.95 -7.37 -3.48
CA MET A 94 6.86 -7.08 -2.37
C MET A 94 6.72 -5.60 -1.99
N GLU A 95 6.20 -5.30 -0.80
CA GLU A 95 5.97 -3.93 -0.34
C GLU A 95 7.30 -3.32 0.14
N GLY A 96 7.54 -2.05 -0.19
CA GLY A 96 8.77 -1.34 0.21
C GLY A 96 9.99 -1.64 -0.68
N SER A 97 9.83 -2.45 -1.73
CA SER A 97 10.92 -2.86 -2.62
C SER A 97 11.13 -1.94 -3.82
N ILE A 98 10.15 -1.10 -4.16
CA ILE A 98 10.18 -0.28 -5.37
C ILE A 98 10.91 1.03 -5.02
N GLY A 99 12.14 1.16 -5.50
CA GLY A 99 12.95 2.36 -5.30
C GLY A 99 12.74 3.48 -6.32
N GLU A 100 12.26 3.13 -7.51
CA GLU A 100 11.97 4.04 -8.63
C GLU A 100 10.74 3.56 -9.40
N ALA A 101 10.09 4.47 -10.13
CA ALA A 101 8.86 4.16 -10.87
C ALA A 101 9.05 2.98 -11.82
N THR A 102 8.30 1.90 -11.61
CA THR A 102 8.51 0.61 -12.26
C THR A 102 7.27 0.16 -13.00
N GLY A 103 7.44 -0.31 -14.24
CA GLY A 103 6.36 -0.90 -15.03
C GLY A 103 6.03 -2.30 -14.53
N VAL A 104 4.74 -2.58 -14.31
CA VAL A 104 4.26 -3.90 -13.85
C VAL A 104 3.21 -4.48 -14.78
N GLY A 105 3.05 -5.80 -14.72
CA GLY A 105 2.03 -6.51 -15.50
C GLY A 105 0.62 -6.05 -15.15
N ALA A 106 -0.13 -5.64 -16.16
CA ALA A 106 -1.53 -5.25 -16.04
C ALA A 106 -2.41 -6.14 -16.94
N THR A 107 -3.68 -6.29 -16.59
CA THR A 107 -4.66 -7.00 -17.44
C THR A 107 -4.90 -6.27 -18.75
N GLN A 108 -4.77 -4.94 -18.75
CA GLN A 108 -4.90 -4.10 -19.93
C GLN A 108 -4.12 -2.79 -19.75
N GLY A 109 -3.37 -2.39 -20.79
CA GLY A 109 -2.57 -1.17 -20.79
C GLY A 109 -1.24 -1.31 -20.05
N ARG A 110 -0.65 -0.17 -19.67
CA ARG A 110 0.63 -0.11 -18.96
C ARG A 110 0.41 0.48 -17.58
N LEU A 111 0.66 -0.31 -16.53
CA LEU A 111 0.65 0.16 -15.15
C LEU A 111 2.08 0.51 -14.73
N ILE A 112 2.24 1.69 -14.14
CA ILE A 112 3.48 2.12 -13.48
C ILE A 112 3.15 2.25 -12.00
N LEU A 113 3.96 1.62 -11.15
CA LEU A 113 3.91 1.80 -9.71
C LEU A 113 5.04 2.75 -9.31
N GLY A 114 4.76 3.74 -8.46
CA GLY A 114 5.77 4.61 -7.89
C GLY A 114 6.61 3.93 -6.80
N SER A 115 7.55 4.70 -6.25
CA SER A 115 8.39 4.25 -5.14
C SER A 115 7.55 4.03 -3.89
N ASP A 116 7.76 2.89 -3.23
CA ASP A 116 7.01 2.51 -2.02
C ASP A 116 7.91 2.20 -0.81
N ARG A 117 9.22 2.50 -0.89
CA ARG A 117 10.21 2.24 0.16
C ARG A 117 9.73 2.63 1.56
N PHE A 118 9.92 1.74 2.53
CA PHE A 118 9.86 2.09 3.94
C PHE A 118 11.02 3.03 4.32
N PHE A 119 10.83 3.82 5.38
CA PHE A 119 11.83 4.80 5.84
C PHE A 119 13.15 4.16 6.31
N ASP A 120 13.11 2.90 6.76
CA ASP A 120 14.27 2.12 7.18
C ASP A 120 14.91 1.31 6.02
N GLY A 121 14.38 1.45 4.80
CA GLY A 121 14.88 0.77 3.61
C GLY A 121 14.60 -0.73 3.55
N ARG A 122 13.85 -1.29 4.50
CA ARG A 122 13.46 -2.70 4.46
C ARG A 122 12.37 -2.93 3.39
N ALA A 123 12.21 -4.19 3.01
CA ALA A 123 11.09 -4.64 2.19
C ALA A 123 10.32 -5.74 2.93
N PHE A 124 9.05 -5.86 2.60
CA PHE A 124 8.16 -6.91 3.11
C PHE A 124 7.75 -7.82 1.96
N ASP A 125 8.13 -9.10 2.08
CA ASP A 125 7.64 -10.15 1.21
C ASP A 125 6.44 -10.84 1.87
N PRO A 126 5.23 -10.77 1.27
CA PRO A 126 4.04 -11.41 1.83
C PRO A 126 4.16 -12.94 1.92
N ASP A 127 5.09 -13.57 1.20
CA ASP A 127 5.33 -15.01 1.28
C ASP A 127 6.31 -15.38 2.41
N GLU A 128 7.00 -14.40 3.01
CA GLU A 128 8.05 -14.59 4.05
C GLU A 128 7.75 -13.80 5.35
N ILE A 129 6.47 -13.76 5.77
CA ILE A 129 6.03 -13.01 6.96
C ILE A 129 6.82 -13.39 8.23
N PRO A 130 7.07 -14.67 8.56
CA PRO A 130 7.84 -15.02 9.75
C PRO A 130 9.27 -14.46 9.72
N ALA A 131 9.97 -14.56 8.58
CA ALA A 131 11.32 -14.04 8.43
C ALA A 131 11.36 -12.51 8.57
N TYR A 132 10.35 -11.82 8.02
CA TYR A 132 10.20 -10.38 8.20
C TYR A 132 10.00 -9.99 9.68
N LEU A 133 9.15 -10.73 10.42
CA LEU A 133 8.92 -10.50 11.85
C LEU A 133 10.19 -10.77 12.68
N ASP A 134 10.89 -11.86 12.42
CA ASP A 134 12.14 -12.21 13.10
C ASP A 134 13.21 -11.12 12.90
N GLY A 135 13.29 -10.55 11.69
CA GLY A 135 14.20 -9.45 11.39
C GLY A 135 13.88 -8.14 12.14
N LEU A 136 12.68 -7.99 12.68
CA LEU A 136 12.23 -6.80 13.42
C LEU A 136 12.37 -6.92 14.95
N ALA A 137 12.74 -8.08 15.45
CA ALA A 137 12.98 -8.30 16.88
C ALA A 137 14.33 -7.68 17.28
N GLU A 138 14.26 -6.47 17.84
CA GLU A 138 15.30 -5.86 18.69
C GLU A 138 14.86 -5.92 20.16
#